data_AF-A0A3M1HBH0-F1
#
_entry.id   AF-A0A3M1HBH0-F1
#
_cell.length_a   1.000
_cell.length_b   1.000
_cell.length_c   1.000
_cell.angle_alpha   90.00
_cell.angle_beta   90.00
_cell.angle_gamma   90.00
#
_symmetry.space_group_name_H-M   'P 1'
#
loop_
_entity.id
_entity.type
_entity.pdbx_description
1 polymer ?
#
loop_
_entity_poly.entity_id
_entity_poly.type
_entity_poly.pdbx_seq_one_letter_code
_entity_poly.pdbx_strand_id
1 'polypeptide(L)'
;GRSFPVLKEIVGRSNDLLVTPDGKFVYGGFFSALFRSKPEVVRFQVYQPEPTRLIIRLVCHHPPDPAWLAQVKQTIQNRFGPATQVTLEQVDRIELTPAGKHRYIISDVPPRL
;
A
#
# COMPACT_ATOMS: atom_id res chain seq x y z
N GLY A 1 28.09 -11.07 -6.69
CA GLY A 1 26.81 -10.96 -5.98
C GLY A 1 26.41 -9.50 -5.96
N ARG A 2 25.27 -9.12 -6.54
CA ARG A 2 24.95 -7.70 -6.75
C ARG A 2 24.28 -7.12 -5.51
N SER A 3 24.99 -6.16 -4.94
CA SER A 3 24.68 -5.30 -3.82
C SER A 3 23.33 -4.60 -3.98
N PHE A 4 22.43 -4.76 -3.01
CA PHE A 4 21.25 -3.90 -2.90
C PHE A 4 21.70 -2.54 -2.35
N PRO A 5 21.28 -1.41 -2.97
CA PRO A 5 21.61 -0.09 -2.45
C PRO A 5 20.91 0.14 -1.11
N VAL A 6 21.72 0.42 -0.10
CA VAL A 6 21.30 0.85 1.23
C VAL A 6 20.63 2.21 1.07
N LEU A 7 19.30 2.22 1.12
CA LEU A 7 18.51 3.46 1.12
C LEU A 7 18.71 4.16 2.46
N LYS A 8 19.63 5.13 2.43
CA LYS A 8 19.87 6.16 3.44
C LYS A 8 18.55 6.81 3.85
N GLU A 9 18.36 6.87 5.17
CA GLU A 9 17.51 7.78 5.94
C GLU A 9 16.71 8.80 5.13
N ILE A 10 15.38 8.65 5.17
CA ILE A 10 14.47 9.80 5.05
C ILE A 10 13.67 9.84 6.35
N VAL A 11 14.16 10.64 7.28
CA VAL A 11 13.56 11.02 8.57
C VAL A 11 12.35 11.93 8.32
N GLY A 12 11.35 11.38 7.62
CA GLY A 12 10.06 12.04 7.34
C GLY A 12 8.88 11.06 7.27
N ARG A 13 9.10 9.78 7.61
CA ARG A 13 8.22 8.63 7.30
C ARG A 13 7.35 8.12 8.45
N SER A 14 6.99 8.97 9.42
CA SER A 14 6.06 8.54 10.48
C SER A 14 4.64 8.25 9.95
N ASN A 15 4.27 8.77 8.78
CA ASN A 15 2.94 8.62 8.18
C ASN A 15 2.82 7.54 7.08
N ASP A 16 3.90 6.83 6.74
CA ASP A 16 3.90 5.78 5.70
C ASP A 16 3.97 4.36 6.30
N LEU A 17 3.23 4.14 7.37
CA LEU A 17 3.26 2.91 8.16
C LEU A 17 1.85 2.34 8.30
N LEU A 18 1.71 1.04 8.07
CA LEU A 18 0.53 0.24 8.40
C LEU A 18 0.87 -0.75 9.50
N VAL A 19 -0.13 -1.17 10.27
CA VAL A 19 0.01 -2.10 11.39
C VAL A 19 -0.73 -3.39 11.07
N THR A 20 -0.03 -4.52 11.01
CA THR A 20 -0.69 -5.82 10.82
C THR A 20 -1.51 -6.21 12.05
N PRO A 21 -2.47 -7.15 11.94
CA PRO A 21 -3.22 -7.68 13.07
C PRO A 21 -2.33 -8.24 14.20
N ASP A 22 -1.15 -8.77 13.88
CA ASP A 22 -0.17 -9.26 14.86
C ASP A 22 0.77 -8.16 15.39
N GLY A 23 0.46 -6.90 15.12
CA GLY A 23 1.18 -5.73 15.66
C GLY A 23 2.49 -5.40 14.96
N LYS A 24 2.83 -6.08 13.86
CA LYS A 24 4.02 -5.78 13.07
C LYS A 24 3.79 -4.58 12.18
N PHE A 25 4.89 -3.93 11.81
CA PHE A 25 4.86 -2.78 10.93
C PHE A 25 5.11 -3.14 9.47
N VAL A 26 4.34 -2.51 8.59
CA VAL A 26 4.50 -2.59 7.13
C VAL A 26 4.66 -1.18 6.58
N TYR A 27 5.84 -0.92 6.04
CA TYR A 27 6.16 0.37 5.42
C TYR A 27 5.58 0.49 4.02
N GLY A 28 5.21 1.71 3.63
CA GLY A 28 4.69 2.03 2.30
C GLY A 28 5.55 1.58 1.12
N GLY A 29 6.85 1.39 1.33
CA GLY A 29 7.77 0.84 0.33
C GLY A 29 7.34 -0.53 -0.21
N PHE A 30 6.68 -1.35 0.61
CA PHE A 30 6.11 -2.64 0.19
C PHE A 30 5.08 -2.47 -0.94
N PHE A 31 4.14 -1.55 -0.78
CA PHE A 31 3.10 -1.28 -1.78
C PHE A 31 3.66 -0.56 -3.00
N SER A 32 4.61 0.36 -2.81
CA SER A 32 5.34 0.97 -3.92
C SER A 32 6.02 -0.07 -4.80
N ALA A 33 6.62 -1.12 -4.23
CA ALA A 33 7.22 -2.20 -5.00
C ALA A 33 6.17 -3.04 -5.75
N LEU A 34 5.03 -3.35 -5.10
CA LEU A 34 3.94 -4.11 -5.72
C LEU A 34 3.37 -3.38 -6.94
N PHE A 35 3.00 -2.11 -6.79
CA PHE A 35 2.27 -1.38 -7.83
C PHE A 35 3.18 -0.79 -8.90
N ARG A 36 4.41 -0.34 -8.58
CA ARG A 36 5.34 0.17 -9.60
C ARG A 36 5.79 -0.89 -10.60
N SER A 37 5.63 -2.17 -10.29
CA SER A 37 5.91 -3.26 -11.23
C SER A 37 4.91 -3.33 -12.40
N LYS A 38 3.82 -2.53 -12.35
CA LYS A 38 2.73 -2.56 -13.33
C LYS A 38 2.54 -1.19 -13.98
N PRO A 39 2.85 -1.06 -15.28
CA PRO A 39 2.73 0.21 -16.01
C PRO A 39 1.30 0.77 -16.04
N GLU A 40 0.31 -0.11 -15.92
CA GLU A 40 -1.12 0.20 -16.00
C GLU A 40 -1.60 1.03 -14.80
N VAL A 41 -0.92 0.89 -13.66
CA VAL A 41 -1.23 1.60 -12.41
C VAL A 41 -0.58 2.98 -12.45
N VAL A 42 -1.40 4.00 -12.63
CA VAL A 42 -0.97 5.40 -12.67
C VAL A 42 -0.73 5.92 -11.26
N ARG A 43 -1.65 5.62 -10.34
CA ARG A 43 -1.57 6.01 -8.93
C ARG A 43 -2.22 4.96 -8.06
N PHE A 44 -1.81 4.91 -6.80
CA PHE A 44 -2.46 4.09 -5.80
C PHE A 44 -2.56 4.82 -4.46
N GLN A 45 -3.50 4.37 -3.63
CA GLN A 45 -3.58 4.71 -2.22
C GLN A 45 -3.94 3.46 -1.43
N VAL A 46 -3.31 3.28 -0.29
CA VAL A 46 -3.61 2.25 0.69
C VAL A 46 -4.15 2.93 1.92
N TYR A 47 -5.33 2.52 2.33
CA TYR A 47 -6.01 3.00 3.51
C TYR A 47 -6.28 1.83 4.46
N GLN A 48 -5.85 1.99 5.72
CA GLN A 48 -6.07 1.04 6.79
C GLN A 48 -6.99 1.65 7.86
N PRO A 49 -8.30 1.42 7.78
CA PRO A 49 -9.23 1.85 8.83
C PRO A 49 -9.05 1.06 10.15
N GLU A 50 -8.62 -0.20 10.06
CA GLU A 50 -8.47 -1.12 11.20
C GLU A 50 -7.39 -2.18 10.90
N PRO A 51 -6.81 -2.86 11.91
CA PRO A 51 -5.66 -3.76 11.69
C PRO A 51 -5.94 -4.89 10.68
N THR A 52 -7.18 -5.38 10.63
CA THR A 52 -7.62 -6.51 9.80
C THR A 52 -8.22 -6.09 8.46
N ARG A 53 -8.19 -4.79 8.09
CA ARG A 53 -8.82 -4.31 6.86
C ARG A 53 -7.91 -3.35 6.10
N LEU A 54 -7.80 -3.59 4.79
CA LEU A 54 -7.08 -2.74 3.85
C LEU A 54 -7.97 -2.40 2.67
N ILE A 55 -8.04 -1.12 2.35
CA ILE A 55 -8.72 -0.59 1.17
C ILE A 55 -7.64 -0.01 0.26
N ILE A 56 -7.53 -0.55 -0.94
CA ILE A 56 -6.53 -0.18 -1.93
C ILE A 56 -7.24 0.42 -3.12
N ARG A 57 -7.02 1.71 -3.33
CA ARG A 57 -7.55 2.45 -4.47
C ARG A 57 -6.50 2.51 -5.56
N LEU A 58 -6.89 2.17 -6.78
CA LEU A 58 -6.03 2.15 -7.95
C LEU A 58 -6.61 3.09 -9.01
N VAL A 59 -5.80 4.02 -9.49
CA VAL A 59 -6.07 4.77 -10.71
C VAL A 59 -5.31 4.06 -11.82
N CYS A 60 -6.03 3.48 -12.78
CA CYS A 60 -5.45 2.75 -13.90
C CYS A 60 -5.92 3.35 -15.22
N HIS A 61 -5.07 3.31 -16.26
CA HIS A 61 -5.46 3.74 -17.61
C HIS A 61 -6.52 2.83 -18.23
N HIS A 62 -6.47 1.55 -17.89
CA HIS A 62 -7.43 0.53 -18.28
C HIS A 62 -7.70 -0.39 -17.09
N PRO A 63 -8.79 -1.17 -17.11
CA PRO A 63 -9.05 -2.16 -16.07
C PRO A 63 -7.84 -3.09 -15.92
N PRO A 64 -7.31 -3.28 -14.70
CA PRO A 64 -6.21 -4.18 -14.45
C PRO A 64 -6.65 -5.65 -14.59
N ASP A 65 -5.70 -6.50 -15.00
CA ASP A 65 -5.93 -7.93 -15.13
C ASP A 65 -6.47 -8.56 -13.82
N PRO A 66 -7.64 -9.24 -13.83
CA PRO A 66 -8.19 -9.94 -12.68
C PRO A 66 -7.22 -10.95 -12.04
N ALA A 67 -6.39 -11.63 -12.84
CA ALA A 67 -5.41 -12.59 -12.32
C ALA A 67 -4.32 -11.88 -11.52
N TRP A 68 -3.86 -10.72 -12.01
CA TRP A 68 -2.92 -9.89 -11.28
C TRP A 68 -3.53 -9.32 -9.98
N LEU A 69 -4.79 -8.87 -10.01
CA LEU A 69 -5.49 -8.40 -8.80
C LEU A 69 -5.56 -9.50 -7.73
N ALA A 70 -5.86 -10.75 -8.14
CA ALA A 70 -5.85 -11.89 -7.23
C ALA A 70 -4.46 -12.15 -6.63
N GLN A 71 -3.39 -12.07 -7.44
CA GLN A 71 -2.00 -12.22 -6.97
C GLN A 71 -1.60 -11.12 -5.97
N VAL A 72 -1.97 -9.86 -6.25
CA VAL A 72 -1.73 -8.74 -5.33
C VAL A 72 -2.44 -8.99 -4.01
N LYS A 73 -3.72 -9.37 -4.06
CA LYS A 73 -4.50 -9.68 -2.86
C LYS A 73 -3.82 -10.76 -2.01
N GLN A 74 -3.41 -11.87 -2.63
CA GLN A 74 -2.70 -12.94 -1.94
C GLN A 74 -1.37 -12.47 -1.36
N THR A 75 -0.60 -11.67 -2.09
CA THR A 75 0.70 -11.14 -1.61
C THR A 75 0.53 -10.25 -0.38
N ILE A 76 -0.52 -9.43 -0.38
CA ILE A 76 -0.86 -8.58 0.77
C ILE A 76 -1.34 -9.44 1.94
N GLN A 77 -2.19 -10.43 1.71
CA GLN A 77 -2.65 -11.36 2.76
C GLN A 77 -1.50 -12.19 3.34
N ASN A 78 -0.50 -12.58 2.55
CA ASN A 78 0.69 -13.24 3.06
C ASN A 78 1.52 -12.33 3.98
N ARG A 79 1.47 -11.00 3.75
CA ARG A 79 2.18 -10.01 4.58
C ARG A 79 1.42 -9.59 5.84
N PHE A 80 0.09 -9.43 5.74
CA PHE A 80 -0.78 -8.96 6.83
C PHE A 80 -1.49 -10.10 7.58
N GLY A 81 -1.42 -11.33 7.08
CA GLY A 81 -2.14 -12.48 7.60
C GLY A 81 -3.40 -12.79 6.78
N PRO A 82 -3.77 -14.08 6.66
CA PRO A 82 -4.81 -14.56 5.76
C PRO A 82 -6.21 -14.04 6.13
N ALA A 83 -6.43 -13.69 7.39
CA ALA A 83 -7.69 -13.11 7.87
C ALA A 83 -7.88 -11.63 7.49
N THR A 84 -6.85 -10.99 6.92
CA THR A 84 -6.95 -9.58 6.50
C THR A 84 -7.89 -9.44 5.32
N GLN A 85 -8.90 -8.61 5.48
CA GLN A 85 -9.84 -8.22 4.45
C GLN A 85 -9.18 -7.18 3.55
N VAL A 86 -8.92 -7.56 2.30
CA VAL A 86 -8.28 -6.70 1.31
C VAL A 86 -9.28 -6.38 0.20
N THR A 87 -9.64 -5.11 0.07
CA THR A 87 -10.49 -4.57 -0.99
C THR A 87 -9.63 -3.82 -1.99
N LEU A 88 -9.76 -4.16 -3.27
CA LEU A 88 -9.13 -3.49 -4.40
C LEU A 88 -10.22 -2.76 -5.18
N GLU A 89 -10.11 -1.45 -5.29
CA GLU A 89 -11.10 -0.58 -5.96
C GLU A 89 -10.41 0.21 -7.06
N GLN A 90 -10.92 0.13 -8.29
CA GLN A 90 -10.53 1.06 -9.34
C GLN A 90 -11.30 2.37 -9.16
N VAL A 91 -10.59 3.50 -9.15
CA VAL A 91 -11.16 4.84 -8.99
C VAL A 91 -10.63 5.77 -10.08
N ASP A 92 -11.42 6.78 -10.44
CA ASP A 92 -11.03 7.72 -11.50
C ASP A 92 -9.91 8.67 -11.05
N ARG A 93 -9.90 9.04 -9.76
CA ARG A 93 -8.91 9.95 -9.19
C ARG A 93 -8.65 9.68 -7.71
N ILE A 94 -7.44 9.99 -7.27
CA ILE A 94 -7.04 10.06 -5.86
C ILE A 94 -6.60 11.50 -5.60
N GLU A 95 -7.27 12.16 -4.66
CA GLU A 95 -7.01 13.56 -4.36
C GLU A 95 -5.63 13.76 -3.74
N LEU A 96 -4.99 14.86 -4.12
CA LEU A 96 -3.77 15.33 -3.50
C LEU A 96 -4.09 15.93 -2.13
N THR A 97 -3.13 15.86 -1.19
CA THR A 97 -3.23 16.71 -0.02
C THR A 97 -3.12 18.19 -0.44
N PRO A 98 -3.68 19.14 0.34
CA PRO A 98 -3.57 20.58 0.05
C PRO A 98 -2.13 21.09 -0.15
N ALA A 99 -1.14 20.39 0.40
CA ALA A 99 0.29 20.69 0.24
C ALA A 99 0.91 20.07 -1.03
N GLY A 100 0.12 19.51 -1.95
CA GLY A 100 0.58 18.86 -3.19
C GLY A 100 1.32 17.52 -2.97
N LYS A 101 1.45 17.05 -1.72
CA LYS A 101 2.08 15.76 -1.41
C LYS A 101 1.05 14.64 -1.49
N HIS A 102 1.38 13.53 -2.14
CA HIS A 102 0.56 12.32 -2.11
C HIS A 102 0.80 11.56 -0.80
N ARG A 103 -0.20 11.48 0.08
CA ARG A 103 -0.26 10.43 1.11
C ARG A 103 -0.87 9.19 0.47
N TYR A 104 -0.01 8.32 -0.04
CA TYR A 104 -0.43 7.05 -0.64
C TYR A 104 -0.56 5.93 0.39
N ILE A 105 -0.11 6.14 1.63
CA ILE A 105 -0.38 5.29 2.79
C ILE A 105 -1.12 6.12 3.83
N ILE A 106 -2.24 5.60 4.32
CA ILE A 106 -3.07 6.21 5.36
C ILE A 106 -3.46 5.10 6.32
N SER A 107 -3.20 5.29 7.61
CA SER A 107 -3.60 4.37 8.66
C SER A 107 -4.30 5.14 9.77
N ASP A 108 -5.50 4.69 10.13
CA ASP A 108 -6.20 5.13 11.33
C ASP A 108 -5.83 4.27 12.54
N VAL A 109 -5.04 3.21 12.32
CA VAL A 109 -4.53 2.34 13.38
C VAL A 109 -3.31 2.99 14.02
N PRO A 110 -3.35 3.28 15.33
CA PRO A 110 -2.21 3.87 16.03
C PRO A 110 -1.07 2.84 16.13
N PRO A 111 0.19 3.24 15.88
CA PRO A 111 1.33 2.38 16.18
C PRO A 111 1.41 2.24 17.70
N ARG A 112 1.23 1.01 18.21
CA ARG A 112 1.53 0.72 19.62
C ARG A 112 3.04 0.47 19.71
N LEU A 113 3.76 1.43 20.30
CA LEU A 113 5.18 1.31 20.67
C LEU A 113 5.33 0.45 21.92
#